data_AF-A0AAW2WBU9-F1
#
_entry.id   AF-A0AAW2WBU9-F1
#
_cell.length_a   1.000
_cell.length_b   1.000
_cell.length_c   1.000
_cell.angle_alpha   90.00
_cell.angle_beta   90.00
_cell.angle_gamma   90.00
#
_symmetry.space_group_name_H-M   'P 1'
#
loop_
_entity.id
_entity.type
_entity.pdbx_description
1 polymer ?
#
loop_
_entity_poly.entity_id
_entity_poly.type
_entity_poly.pdbx_seq_one_letter_code
_entity_poly.pdbx_strand_id
1 'polypeptide(L)'
;MQDKRKFGKALLSFRQQGLIDSDNFYEESEEEIKTFKEALQEIKSLDVSEESKLSLENVKRLIQRNFSENPLAWWDRNKIEVTLKVKEECKYEYVRYKSIQMNMNDKKDMQRIIKEHINLGIIEPGVSAYNSPGFLVRNHGEIKRGILIDETGIELQGHIVEKIRNFSDVLKDKKHLQSFLGVVNFAGIFIKDLAKYRKDFRPFLKETKSSKWKWEEIHTQRVRELKQICSNLPKLAIP
;
A
#
# COMPACT_ATOMS: atom_id res chain seq x y z
N MET A 1 -4.65 13.29 23.46
CA MET A 1 -5.87 13.39 24.31
C MET A 1 -7.12 13.93 23.60
N GLN A 2 -7.02 14.60 22.43
CA GLN A 2 -8.19 15.18 21.75
C GLN A 2 -9.04 14.18 20.93
N ASP A 3 -8.49 13.04 20.50
CA ASP A 3 -9.20 12.09 19.62
C ASP A 3 -10.26 11.22 20.29
N LYS A 4 -10.03 10.83 21.55
CA LYS A 4 -11.01 10.01 22.31
C LYS A 4 -12.36 10.71 22.48
N ARG A 5 -12.38 12.05 22.45
CA ARG A 5 -13.61 12.86 22.55
C ARG A 5 -14.41 12.87 21.25
N LYS A 6 -13.79 12.67 20.09
CA LYS A 6 -14.48 12.60 18.80
C LYS A 6 -15.20 11.26 18.63
N PHE A 7 -14.56 10.16 19.01
CA PHE A 7 -15.14 8.81 18.95
C PHE A 7 -16.36 8.67 19.86
N GLY A 8 -16.28 9.18 21.10
CA GLY A 8 -17.42 9.16 22.03
C GLY A 8 -18.63 9.96 21.52
N LYS A 9 -18.41 11.08 20.81
CA LYS A 9 -19.49 11.88 20.21
C LYS A 9 -20.16 11.18 19.02
N ALA A 10 -19.39 10.47 18.20
CA ALA A 10 -19.93 9.67 17.10
C ALA A 10 -20.83 8.54 17.62
N LEU A 11 -20.37 7.79 18.63
CA LEU A 11 -21.15 6.71 19.26
C LEU A 11 -22.44 7.20 19.93
N LEU A 12 -22.41 8.38 20.56
CA LEU A 12 -23.61 9.04 21.09
C LEU A 12 -24.63 9.41 20.00
N SER A 13 -24.17 9.81 18.81
CA SER A 13 -25.06 10.11 17.68
C SER A 13 -25.74 8.87 17.10
N PHE A 14 -25.04 7.72 17.07
CA PHE A 14 -25.59 6.44 16.64
C PHE A 14 -26.61 5.87 17.64
N ARG A 15 -26.41 6.13 18.95
CA ARG A 15 -27.37 5.79 20.00
C ARG A 15 -28.68 6.56 19.87
N GLN A 16 -28.62 7.85 19.56
CA GLN A 16 -29.82 8.69 19.36
C GLN A 16 -30.62 8.29 18.11
N GLN A 17 -29.98 7.62 17.15
CA GLN A 17 -30.60 7.11 15.93
C GLN A 17 -31.17 5.69 16.08
N GLY A 18 -31.06 5.05 17.25
CA GLY A 18 -31.63 3.72 17.52
C GLY A 18 -30.98 2.58 16.73
N LEU A 19 -29.76 2.77 16.22
CA LEU A 19 -29.06 1.80 15.35
C LEU A 19 -28.26 0.74 16.12
N ILE A 20 -28.24 0.80 17.45
CA ILE A 20 -27.45 -0.10 18.31
C ILE A 20 -28.29 -0.46 19.56
N ASP A 21 -28.63 -1.73 19.72
CA ASP A 21 -29.10 -2.29 21.00
C ASP A 21 -27.88 -2.37 21.94
N SER A 22 -27.83 -1.47 22.92
CA SER A 22 -26.63 -1.20 23.72
C SER A 22 -26.29 -2.26 24.77
N ASP A 23 -27.19 -3.19 25.06
CA ASP A 23 -27.00 -4.00 26.27
C ASP A 23 -26.25 -5.30 25.95
N ASN A 24 -26.53 -5.95 24.81
CA ASN A 24 -25.83 -7.19 24.42
C ASN A 24 -24.43 -6.97 23.83
N PHE A 25 -24.19 -5.89 23.09
CA PHE A 25 -22.90 -5.66 22.44
C PHE A 25 -21.78 -5.30 23.43
N TYR A 26 -22.12 -4.59 24.51
CA TYR A 26 -21.14 -4.22 25.53
C TYR A 26 -20.84 -5.38 26.47
N GLU A 27 -21.83 -6.23 26.81
CA GLU A 27 -21.60 -7.42 27.65
C GLU A 27 -20.68 -8.45 26.97
N GLU A 28 -20.91 -8.79 25.69
CA GLU A 28 -20.03 -9.71 24.94
C GLU A 28 -18.59 -9.17 24.85
N SER A 29 -18.43 -7.85 24.67
CA SER A 29 -17.11 -7.21 24.62
C SER A 29 -16.38 -7.20 25.96
N GLU A 30 -17.11 -7.07 27.08
CA GLU A 30 -16.52 -7.10 28.42
C GLU A 30 -16.08 -8.52 28.81
N GLU A 31 -16.87 -9.53 28.43
CA GLU A 31 -16.51 -10.93 28.62
C GLU A 31 -15.25 -11.30 27.84
N GLU A 32 -15.17 -10.93 26.55
CA GLU A 32 -13.97 -11.15 25.74
C GLU A 32 -12.74 -10.45 26.34
N ILE A 33 -12.88 -9.19 26.78
CA ILE A 33 -11.79 -8.45 27.42
C ILE A 33 -11.35 -9.13 28.72
N LYS A 34 -12.28 -9.72 29.47
CA LYS A 34 -11.98 -10.47 30.69
C LYS A 34 -11.24 -11.77 30.36
N THR A 35 -11.69 -12.54 29.38
CA THR A 35 -11.02 -13.77 28.93
C THR A 35 -9.61 -13.48 28.41
N PHE A 36 -9.43 -12.38 27.66
CA PHE A 36 -8.10 -11.96 27.18
C PHE A 36 -7.15 -11.57 28.32
N LYS A 37 -7.67 -10.92 29.38
CA LYS A 37 -6.87 -10.59 30.57
C LYS A 37 -6.47 -11.85 31.33
N GLU A 38 -7.38 -12.81 31.47
CA GLU A 38 -7.12 -14.10 32.11
C GLU A 38 -6.06 -14.90 31.33
N ALA A 39 -6.18 -14.99 30.01
CA ALA A 39 -5.18 -15.63 29.14
C ALA A 39 -3.80 -14.95 29.23
N LEU A 40 -3.75 -13.62 29.30
CA LEU A 40 -2.49 -12.88 29.52
C LEU A 40 -1.89 -13.14 30.90
N GLN A 41 -2.72 -13.33 31.91
CA GLN A 41 -2.29 -13.65 33.28
C GLN A 41 -1.74 -15.08 33.35
N GLU A 42 -2.36 -15.99 32.60
CA GLU A 42 -1.90 -17.38 32.44
C GLU A 42 -0.56 -17.44 31.69
N ILE A 43 -0.39 -16.68 30.60
CA ILE A 43 0.88 -16.54 29.88
C ILE A 43 1.98 -15.92 30.75
N LYS A 44 1.64 -14.98 31.65
CA LYS A 44 2.59 -14.44 32.63
C LYS A 44 2.96 -15.45 33.72
N SER A 45 2.07 -16.39 34.03
CA SER A 45 2.31 -17.49 34.99
C SER A 45 3.00 -18.70 34.37
N LEU A 46 3.09 -18.79 33.04
CA LEU A 46 4.01 -19.68 32.35
C LEU A 46 5.43 -19.24 32.68
N ASP A 47 5.96 -19.82 33.75
CA ASP A 47 7.27 -19.53 34.28
C ASP A 47 8.32 -19.84 33.20
N VAL A 48 8.89 -18.78 32.62
CA VAL A 48 10.15 -18.89 31.89
C VAL A 48 11.13 -19.54 32.86
N SER A 49 11.65 -20.73 32.52
CA SER A 49 12.61 -21.51 33.31
C SER A 49 13.55 -20.58 34.08
N GLU A 50 13.68 -20.78 35.39
CA GLU A 50 14.57 -20.02 36.28
C GLU A 50 15.97 -19.81 35.65
N GLU A 51 16.46 -20.80 34.90
CA GLU A 51 17.73 -20.74 34.15
C GLU A 51 17.75 -19.65 33.06
N SER A 52 16.64 -19.45 32.36
CA SER A 52 16.51 -18.45 31.30
C SER A 52 16.42 -17.03 31.89
N LYS A 53 15.76 -16.86 33.04
CA LYS A 53 15.75 -15.59 33.78
C LYS A 53 17.14 -15.25 34.32
N LEU A 54 17.83 -16.24 34.89
CA LEU A 54 19.20 -16.10 35.41
C LEU A 54 20.19 -15.75 34.29
N SER A 55 20.05 -16.37 33.11
CA SER A 55 20.84 -16.07 31.92
C SER A 55 20.64 -14.62 31.45
N LEU A 56 19.39 -14.15 31.38
CA LEU A 56 19.06 -12.79 30.96
C LEU A 56 19.60 -11.74 31.93
N GLU A 57 19.57 -12.03 33.23
CA GLU A 57 20.13 -11.16 34.26
C GLU A 57 21.66 -11.11 34.22
N ASN A 58 22.32 -12.22 33.90
CA ASN A 58 23.77 -12.28 33.70
C ASN A 58 24.18 -11.46 32.46
N VAL A 59 23.42 -11.55 31.36
CA VAL A 59 23.66 -10.74 30.16
C VAL A 59 23.50 -9.25 30.45
N LYS A 60 22.44 -8.85 31.18
CA LYS A 60 22.24 -7.45 31.58
C LYS A 60 23.39 -6.93 32.44
N ARG A 61 23.86 -7.71 33.42
CA ARG A 61 25.03 -7.37 34.23
C ARG A 61 26.30 -7.21 33.39
N LEU A 62 26.54 -8.09 32.43
CA LEU A 62 27.69 -7.99 31.52
C LEU A 62 27.63 -6.74 30.64
N ILE A 63 26.44 -6.37 30.16
CA ILE A 63 26.25 -5.17 29.35
C ILE A 63 26.51 -3.92 30.21
N GLN A 64 25.87 -3.80 31.38
CA GLN A 64 26.06 -2.65 32.27
C GLN A 64 27.51 -2.49 32.75
N ARG A 65 28.26 -3.60 32.87
CA ARG A 65 29.67 -3.56 33.27
C ARG A 65 30.60 -3.01 32.19
N ASN A 66 30.20 -3.08 30.92
CA ASN A 66 31.05 -2.83 29.75
C ASN A 66 30.52 -1.73 28.79
N PHE A 67 29.23 -1.36 28.86
CA PHE A 67 28.57 -0.42 27.94
C PHE A 67 27.80 0.67 28.70
N SER A 68 28.01 1.92 28.31
CA SER A 68 27.56 3.17 28.97
C SER A 68 27.29 4.16 27.86
N GLU A 69 26.31 5.02 28.10
CA GLU A 69 26.00 6.14 27.20
C GLU A 69 27.12 7.18 27.19
N ASN A 70 27.95 7.24 28.24
CA ASN A 70 29.14 8.08 28.25
C ASN A 70 30.30 7.37 27.51
N PRO A 71 30.75 7.88 26.36
CA PRO A 71 31.82 7.26 25.56
C PRO A 71 33.18 7.18 26.28
N LEU A 72 33.36 7.93 27.37
CA LEU A 72 34.59 7.95 28.18
C LEU A 72 34.49 7.14 29.48
N ALA A 73 33.36 6.48 29.76
CA ALA A 73 33.11 5.81 31.05
C ALA A 73 34.15 4.73 31.44
N TRP A 74 34.88 4.18 30.47
CA TRP A 74 35.95 3.20 30.70
C TRP A 74 37.30 3.61 30.13
N TRP A 75 37.51 4.92 29.95
CA TRP A 75 38.78 5.47 29.49
C TRP A 75 39.97 4.94 30.31
N ASP A 76 39.81 4.84 31.63
CA ASP A 76 40.87 4.34 32.52
C ASP A 76 41.27 2.88 32.25
N ARG A 77 40.36 2.05 31.70
CA ARG A 77 40.63 0.63 31.38
C ARG A 77 41.41 0.50 30.07
N ASN A 78 41.03 1.27 29.06
CA ASN A 78 41.58 1.21 27.71
C ASN A 78 42.07 2.60 27.29
N LYS A 79 43.26 2.98 27.75
CA LYS A 79 43.94 4.25 27.45
C LYS A 79 44.55 4.25 26.04
N ILE A 80 43.72 3.92 25.04
CA ILE A 80 44.14 3.85 23.65
C ILE A 80 43.92 5.24 23.04
N GLU A 81 45.00 5.96 22.85
CA GLU A 81 45.01 7.24 22.15
C GLU A 81 45.32 7.00 20.67
N VAL A 82 44.35 7.31 19.80
CA VAL A 82 44.57 7.34 18.35
C VAL A 82 44.66 8.80 17.93
N THR A 83 45.85 9.23 17.51
CA THR A 83 46.02 10.56 16.93
C THR A 83 45.55 10.54 15.48
N LEU A 84 44.33 11.03 15.23
CA LEU A 84 43.84 11.29 13.88
C LEU A 84 44.59 12.50 13.32
N LYS A 85 45.65 12.26 12.55
CA LYS A 85 46.28 13.33 11.77
C LYS A 85 45.38 13.64 10.59
N VAL A 86 44.70 14.78 10.64
CA VAL A 86 44.05 15.34 9.46
C VAL A 86 45.16 15.56 8.44
N LYS A 87 45.06 14.90 7.29
CA LYS A 87 46.01 15.09 6.19
C LYS A 87 45.96 16.57 5.82
N GLU A 88 47.06 17.28 6.01
CA GLU A 88 47.21 18.64 5.52
C GLU A 88 46.87 18.61 4.03
N GLU A 89 45.92 19.48 3.65
CA GLU A 89 45.13 19.38 2.42
C GLU A 89 43.98 18.36 2.47
N CYS A 90 43.01 18.58 3.36
CA CYS A 90 41.60 18.39 2.97
C CYS A 90 41.26 19.41 1.88
N LYS A 91 41.85 19.26 0.68
CA LYS A 91 41.23 19.75 -0.54
C LYS A 91 39.92 18.99 -0.60
N TYR A 92 38.81 19.65 -0.28
CA TYR A 92 37.48 19.12 -0.54
C TYR A 92 37.38 18.89 -2.05
N GLU A 93 37.84 17.74 -2.53
CA GLU A 93 37.46 17.25 -3.84
C GLU A 93 35.99 16.90 -3.71
N TYR A 94 35.15 17.85 -4.12
CA TYR A 94 33.73 17.62 -4.24
C TYR A 94 33.54 16.35 -5.08
N VAL A 95 33.00 15.30 -4.45
CA VAL A 95 32.65 14.07 -5.13
C VAL A 95 31.50 14.41 -6.08
N ARG A 96 31.83 14.68 -7.35
CA ARG A 96 30.83 14.94 -8.39
C ARG A 96 30.17 13.61 -8.74
N TYR A 97 28.95 13.41 -8.27
CA TYR A 97 28.12 12.30 -8.73
C TYR A 97 27.56 12.61 -10.12
N LYS A 98 27.36 11.57 -10.93
CA LYS A 98 26.61 11.72 -12.19
C LYS A 98 25.16 12.03 -11.85
N SER A 99 24.58 13.03 -12.51
CA SER A 99 23.15 13.34 -12.33
C SER A 99 22.30 12.15 -12.73
N ILE A 100 21.32 11.82 -11.89
CA ILE A 100 20.33 10.79 -12.20
C ILE A 100 19.56 11.26 -13.45
N GLN A 101 19.67 10.50 -14.54
CA GLN A 101 18.97 10.80 -15.78
C GLN A 101 17.51 10.39 -15.62
N MET A 102 16.61 11.34 -15.79
CA MET A 102 15.18 11.09 -15.70
C MET A 102 14.60 10.73 -17.08
N ASN A 103 13.63 9.84 -17.11
CA ASN A 103 12.99 9.45 -18.35
C ASN A 103 12.19 10.62 -18.96
N MET A 104 11.99 10.63 -20.28
CA MET A 104 11.34 11.74 -20.99
C MET A 104 9.91 12.01 -20.51
N ASN A 105 9.16 10.96 -20.17
CA ASN A 105 7.81 11.10 -19.62
C ASN A 105 7.84 11.71 -18.21
N ASP A 106 8.70 11.19 -17.35
CA ASP A 106 8.86 11.70 -15.98
C ASP A 106 9.28 13.18 -16.00
N LYS A 107 10.07 13.61 -17.00
CA LYS A 107 10.49 15.00 -17.16
C LYS A 107 9.31 15.91 -17.49
N LYS A 108 8.40 15.46 -18.36
CA LYS A 108 7.17 16.21 -18.68
C LYS A 108 6.25 16.31 -17.47
N ASP A 109 6.10 15.22 -16.72
CA ASP A 109 5.24 15.20 -15.53
C ASP A 109 5.82 16.10 -14.43
N MET A 110 7.13 16.06 -14.18
CA MET A 110 7.79 17.01 -13.26
C MET A 110 7.58 18.46 -13.70
N GLN A 111 7.72 18.78 -14.99
CA GLN A 111 7.49 20.14 -15.48
C GLN A 111 6.06 20.62 -15.22
N ARG A 112 5.07 19.73 -15.39
CA ARG A 112 3.66 20.03 -15.07
C ARG A 112 3.49 20.29 -13.57
N ILE A 113 3.99 19.39 -12.74
CA ILE A 113 3.90 19.47 -11.26
C ILE A 113 4.53 20.76 -10.75
N ILE A 114 5.76 21.08 -11.22
CA ILE A 114 6.46 22.31 -10.83
C ILE A 114 5.64 23.54 -11.19
N LYS A 115 5.10 23.60 -12.42
CA LYS A 115 4.28 24.73 -12.87
C LYS A 115 3.03 24.91 -12.00
N GLU A 116 2.36 23.81 -11.67
CA GLU A 116 1.18 23.81 -10.81
C GLU A 116 1.52 24.25 -9.38
N HIS A 117 2.60 23.73 -8.80
CA HIS A 117 3.00 24.08 -7.43
C HIS A 117 3.49 25.53 -7.31
N ILE A 118 4.12 26.07 -8.36
CA ILE A 118 4.44 27.51 -8.44
C ILE A 118 3.15 28.33 -8.49
N ASN A 119 2.17 27.93 -9.31
CA ASN A 119 0.88 28.63 -9.39
C ASN A 119 0.10 28.59 -8.07
N LEU A 120 0.18 27.49 -7.33
CA LEU A 120 -0.43 27.34 -6.01
C LEU A 120 0.37 28.04 -4.89
N GLY A 121 1.56 28.56 -5.19
CA GLY A 121 2.45 29.19 -4.20
C GLY A 121 3.05 28.24 -3.17
N ILE A 122 3.09 26.93 -3.47
CA ILE A 122 3.65 25.91 -2.59
C ILE A 122 5.18 25.89 -2.67
N ILE A 123 5.74 26.17 -3.85
CA ILE A 123 7.18 26.20 -4.11
C ILE A 123 7.59 27.47 -4.87
N GLU A 124 8.86 27.81 -4.75
CA GLU A 124 9.49 28.91 -5.49
C GLU A 124 10.75 28.43 -6.24
N PRO A 125 11.14 29.10 -7.33
CA PRO A 125 12.37 28.78 -8.05
C PRO A 125 13.61 29.03 -7.18
N GLY A 126 14.43 28.01 -7.00
CA GLY A 126 15.68 28.10 -6.23
C GLY A 126 16.79 28.86 -6.95
N VAL A 127 17.67 29.50 -6.17
CA VAL A 127 18.82 30.29 -6.66
C VAL A 127 20.13 29.47 -6.69
N SER A 128 20.09 28.22 -6.23
CA SER A 128 21.29 27.38 -6.10
C SER A 128 21.91 27.04 -7.47
N ALA A 129 23.23 27.16 -7.57
CA ALA A 129 24.01 26.66 -8.72
C ALA A 129 24.02 25.12 -8.81
N TYR A 130 23.50 24.42 -7.80
CA TYR A 130 23.48 22.97 -7.70
C TYR A 130 22.06 22.42 -7.89
N ASN A 131 21.95 21.28 -8.58
CA ASN A 131 20.71 20.52 -8.68
C ASN A 131 20.63 19.48 -7.56
N SER A 132 19.51 19.44 -6.83
CA SER A 132 19.21 18.32 -5.95
C SER A 132 18.69 17.15 -6.81
N PRO A 133 19.18 15.91 -6.62
CA PRO A 133 18.70 14.76 -7.38
C PRO A 133 17.28 14.41 -6.93
N GLY A 134 16.34 14.41 -7.88
CA GLY A 134 14.94 14.04 -7.65
C GLY A 134 14.45 13.03 -8.68
N PHE A 135 13.52 12.16 -8.29
CA PHE A 135 12.86 11.21 -9.17
C PHE A 135 11.39 11.05 -8.78
N LEU A 136 10.54 10.71 -9.75
CA LEU A 136 9.12 10.47 -9.51
C LEU A 136 8.91 9.02 -9.07
N VAL A 137 8.28 8.85 -7.91
CA VAL A 137 7.84 7.54 -7.44
C VAL A 137 6.37 7.38 -7.79
N ARG A 138 6.06 6.46 -8.71
CA ARG A 138 4.67 6.09 -8.98
C ARG A 138 4.21 5.13 -7.90
N ASN A 139 3.02 5.37 -7.32
CA ASN A 139 2.42 4.44 -6.37
C ASN A 139 2.12 3.11 -7.08
N HIS A 140 2.90 2.09 -6.79
CA HIS A 140 2.76 0.77 -7.40
C HIS A 140 1.39 0.14 -7.08
N GLY A 141 0.77 0.52 -5.96
CA GLY A 141 -0.59 0.12 -5.59
C GLY A 141 -1.64 0.68 -6.54
N GLU A 142 -1.52 1.94 -6.96
CA GLU A 142 -2.44 2.56 -7.93
C GLU A 142 -2.25 1.99 -9.33
N ILE A 143 -1.02 1.74 -9.77
CA ILE A 143 -0.73 1.05 -11.03
C ILE A 143 -1.37 -0.34 -11.03
N LYS A 144 -1.25 -1.08 -9.91
CA LYS A 144 -1.84 -2.41 -9.78
C LYS A 144 -3.37 -2.39 -9.69
N ARG A 145 -3.96 -1.39 -9.04
CA ARG A 145 -5.42 -1.25 -8.90
C ARG A 145 -6.07 -0.78 -10.20
N GLY A 146 -5.31 -0.16 -11.11
CA GLY A 146 -5.82 0.30 -12.40
C GLY A 146 -6.82 1.45 -12.29
N ILE A 147 -6.84 2.14 -11.16
CA ILE A 147 -7.77 3.23 -10.85
C ILE A 147 -6.98 4.55 -10.84
N LEU A 148 -7.50 5.58 -11.49
CA LEU A 148 -7.03 6.95 -11.43
C LEU A 148 -7.96 7.72 -10.48
N ILE A 149 -7.39 8.44 -9.52
CA ILE A 149 -8.15 9.34 -8.64
C ILE A 149 -7.73 10.75 -9.04
N ASP A 150 -8.69 11.57 -9.45
CA ASP A 150 -8.51 13.00 -9.71
C ASP A 150 -9.45 13.81 -8.80
N GLU A 151 -9.34 15.14 -8.85
CA GLU A 151 -10.19 16.04 -8.06
C GLU A 151 -11.69 15.95 -8.45
N THR A 152 -11.98 15.42 -9.63
CA THR A 152 -13.33 15.31 -10.20
C THR A 152 -14.00 13.96 -9.92
N GLY A 153 -13.23 12.94 -9.52
CA GLY A 153 -13.73 11.60 -9.30
C GLY A 153 -12.70 10.49 -9.44
N ILE A 154 -13.23 9.28 -9.58
CA ILE A 154 -12.51 8.03 -9.73
C ILE A 154 -12.76 7.52 -11.15
N GLU A 155 -11.68 7.20 -11.86
CA GLU A 155 -11.70 6.71 -13.24
C GLU A 155 -10.90 5.42 -13.41
N LEU A 156 -11.21 4.65 -14.45
CA LEU A 156 -10.38 3.52 -14.85
C LEU A 156 -9.18 4.03 -15.66
N GLN A 157 -7.97 3.57 -15.34
CA GLN A 157 -6.77 3.98 -16.07
C GLN A 157 -6.83 3.55 -17.54
N GLY A 158 -6.48 4.47 -18.44
CA GLY A 158 -6.58 4.26 -19.89
C GLY A 158 -5.84 3.02 -20.42
N HIS A 159 -4.70 2.67 -19.82
CA HIS A 159 -3.94 1.48 -20.22
C HIS A 159 -4.67 0.15 -19.93
N ILE A 160 -5.62 0.13 -18.98
CA ILE A 160 -6.48 -1.03 -18.71
C ILE A 160 -7.59 -1.11 -19.76
N VAL A 161 -8.19 0.03 -20.12
CA VAL A 161 -9.19 0.11 -21.21
C VAL A 161 -8.58 -0.37 -22.53
N GLU A 162 -7.36 0.08 -22.83
CA GLU A 162 -6.61 -0.34 -24.02
C GLU A 162 -6.34 -1.85 -24.03
N LYS A 163 -5.92 -2.41 -22.89
CA LYS A 163 -5.76 -3.87 -22.75
C LYS A 163 -7.06 -4.61 -23.04
N ILE A 164 -8.19 -4.18 -22.47
CA ILE A 164 -9.51 -4.80 -22.70
C ILE A 164 -9.90 -4.73 -24.19
N ARG A 165 -9.63 -3.59 -24.84
CA ARG A 165 -9.89 -3.38 -26.27
C ARG A 165 -9.07 -4.32 -27.16
N ASN A 166 -7.81 -4.55 -26.81
CA ASN A 166 -6.87 -5.36 -27.61
C ASN A 166 -7.05 -6.88 -27.47
N PHE A 167 -7.90 -7.35 -26.54
CA PHE A 167 -8.21 -8.79 -26.47
C PHE A 167 -8.92 -9.28 -27.74
N SER A 168 -8.78 -10.56 -28.06
CA SER A 168 -9.61 -11.21 -29.10
C SER A 168 -11.08 -11.27 -28.65
N ASP A 169 -12.03 -11.19 -29.60
CA ASP A 169 -13.45 -11.42 -29.34
C ASP A 169 -13.73 -12.90 -29.04
N VAL A 170 -12.97 -13.79 -29.68
CA VAL A 170 -13.09 -15.24 -29.51
C VAL A 170 -11.93 -15.72 -28.65
N LEU A 171 -12.26 -16.28 -27.48
CA LEU A 171 -11.29 -16.81 -26.53
C LEU A 171 -11.24 -18.33 -26.70
N LYS A 172 -10.07 -18.85 -27.09
CA LYS A 172 -9.90 -20.27 -27.44
C LYS A 172 -9.55 -21.15 -26.25
N ASP A 173 -8.94 -20.56 -25.21
CA ASP A 173 -8.48 -21.30 -24.05
C ASP A 173 -9.01 -20.72 -22.74
N LYS A 174 -9.09 -21.60 -21.74
CA LYS A 174 -9.37 -21.22 -20.35
C LYS A 174 -8.40 -20.15 -19.83
N LYS A 175 -7.11 -20.25 -20.14
CA LYS A 175 -6.10 -19.26 -19.72
C LYS A 175 -6.39 -17.87 -20.32
N HIS A 176 -6.77 -17.83 -21.59
CA HIS A 176 -7.15 -16.60 -22.28
C HIS A 176 -8.42 -15.99 -21.67
N LEU A 177 -9.43 -16.81 -21.36
CA LEU A 177 -10.64 -16.38 -20.66
C LEU A 177 -10.36 -15.86 -19.24
N GLN A 178 -9.54 -16.57 -18.47
CA GLN A 178 -9.14 -16.14 -17.12
C GLN A 178 -8.38 -14.82 -17.15
N SER A 179 -7.47 -14.65 -18.11
CA SER A 179 -6.73 -13.40 -18.29
C SER A 179 -7.66 -12.24 -18.62
N PHE A 180 -8.58 -12.42 -19.57
CA PHE A 180 -9.59 -11.43 -19.93
C PHE A 180 -10.47 -11.04 -18.72
N LEU A 181 -11.04 -12.03 -18.02
CA LEU A 181 -11.87 -11.78 -16.84
C LEU A 181 -11.09 -11.13 -15.68
N GLY A 182 -9.80 -11.43 -15.56
CA GLY A 182 -8.91 -10.78 -14.61
C GLY A 182 -8.76 -9.29 -14.90
N VAL A 183 -8.56 -8.92 -16.17
CA VAL A 183 -8.44 -7.51 -16.57
C VAL A 183 -9.79 -6.77 -16.41
N VAL A 184 -10.90 -7.41 -16.80
CA VAL A 184 -12.26 -6.87 -16.61
C VAL A 184 -12.60 -6.69 -15.13
N ASN A 185 -11.95 -7.40 -14.22
CA ASN A 185 -12.16 -7.25 -12.78
C ASN A 185 -11.79 -5.85 -12.26
N PHE A 186 -10.79 -5.20 -12.86
CA PHE A 186 -10.43 -3.83 -12.51
C PHE A 186 -11.54 -2.83 -12.86
N ALA A 187 -12.30 -3.12 -13.92
CA ALA A 187 -13.48 -2.34 -14.30
C ALA A 187 -14.71 -2.64 -13.43
N GLY A 188 -14.66 -3.65 -12.55
CA GLY A 188 -15.84 -4.14 -11.83
C GLY A 188 -16.52 -3.12 -10.93
N ILE A 189 -15.78 -2.17 -10.36
CA ILE A 189 -16.36 -1.09 -9.54
C ILE A 189 -17.20 -0.11 -10.36
N PHE A 190 -16.93 0.00 -11.67
CA PHE A 190 -17.64 0.90 -12.59
C PHE A 190 -18.84 0.22 -13.25
N ILE A 191 -18.94 -1.11 -13.17
CA ILE A 191 -19.96 -1.92 -13.85
C ILE A 191 -20.93 -2.50 -12.81
N LYS A 192 -22.14 -1.93 -12.71
CA LYS A 192 -23.16 -2.31 -11.71
C LYS A 192 -23.50 -3.81 -11.73
N ASP A 193 -23.57 -4.46 -12.90
CA ASP A 193 -24.03 -5.85 -13.04
C ASP A 193 -23.01 -6.81 -13.67
N LEU A 194 -21.72 -6.65 -13.36
CA LEU A 194 -20.68 -7.51 -13.94
C LEU A 194 -20.92 -9.02 -13.69
N ALA A 195 -21.54 -9.36 -12.56
CA ALA A 195 -21.87 -10.74 -12.19
C ALA A 195 -22.79 -11.44 -13.22
N LYS A 196 -23.68 -10.70 -13.87
CA LYS A 196 -24.60 -11.22 -14.89
C LYS A 196 -23.82 -11.73 -16.11
N TYR A 197 -22.89 -10.93 -16.62
CA TYR A 197 -22.03 -11.29 -17.75
C TYR A 197 -21.10 -12.45 -17.41
N ARG A 198 -20.61 -12.52 -16.16
CA ARG A 198 -19.74 -13.61 -15.70
C ARG A 198 -20.45 -14.96 -15.59
N LYS A 199 -21.78 -14.96 -15.41
CA LYS A 199 -22.57 -16.19 -15.27
C LYS A 199 -22.37 -17.12 -16.46
N ASP A 200 -22.34 -16.57 -17.66
CA ASP A 200 -22.20 -17.33 -18.92
C ASP A 200 -20.80 -17.95 -19.08
N PHE A 201 -19.79 -17.39 -18.40
CA PHE A 201 -18.43 -17.89 -18.42
C PHE A 201 -18.11 -18.91 -17.31
N ARG A 202 -18.99 -19.07 -16.31
CA ARG A 202 -18.78 -20.00 -15.17
C ARG A 202 -18.50 -21.45 -15.60
N PRO A 203 -19.17 -22.03 -16.61
CA PRO A 203 -18.89 -23.40 -17.05
C PRO A 203 -17.44 -23.58 -17.53
N PHE A 204 -16.91 -22.63 -18.32
CA PHE A 204 -15.54 -22.65 -18.84
C PHE A 204 -14.47 -22.48 -17.76
N LEU A 205 -14.81 -21.81 -16.65
CA LEU A 205 -13.90 -21.65 -15.52
C LEU A 205 -13.77 -22.93 -14.69
N LYS A 206 -14.83 -23.74 -14.61
CA LYS A 206 -14.83 -25.02 -13.90
C LYS A 206 -14.24 -26.16 -14.74
N GLU A 207 -14.38 -26.10 -16.06
CA GLU A 207 -13.87 -27.13 -16.97
C GLU A 207 -12.34 -27.21 -16.92
N THR A 208 -11.80 -28.41 -16.79
CA THR A 208 -10.35 -28.66 -16.72
C THR A 208 -9.81 -29.30 -17.99
N LYS A 209 -10.67 -29.89 -18.83
CA LYS A 209 -10.29 -30.52 -20.09
C LYS A 209 -10.64 -29.61 -21.27
N SER A 210 -9.64 -29.19 -22.05
CA SER A 210 -9.85 -28.37 -23.25
C SER A 210 -10.77 -29.02 -24.30
N SER A 211 -10.91 -30.35 -24.29
CA SER A 211 -11.78 -31.11 -25.21
C SER A 211 -13.28 -30.86 -25.04
N LYS A 212 -13.71 -30.17 -23.98
CA LYS A 212 -15.12 -29.79 -23.73
C LYS A 212 -15.38 -28.29 -23.96
N TRP A 213 -14.47 -27.58 -24.62
CA TRP A 213 -14.61 -26.15 -24.93
C TRP A 213 -15.68 -25.91 -26.01
N LYS A 214 -16.94 -25.81 -25.60
CA LYS A 214 -18.06 -25.48 -26.49
C LYS A 214 -18.30 -23.98 -26.53
N TRP A 215 -17.46 -23.26 -27.29
CA TRP A 215 -17.62 -21.82 -27.46
C TRP A 215 -18.67 -21.52 -28.54
N GLU A 216 -19.73 -20.82 -28.14
CA GLU A 216 -20.84 -20.40 -28.99
C GLU A 216 -20.82 -18.88 -29.23
N GLU A 217 -21.59 -18.42 -30.21
CA GLU A 217 -21.68 -17.00 -30.56
C GLU A 217 -22.14 -16.13 -29.38
N ILE A 218 -22.96 -16.68 -28.48
CA ILE A 218 -23.41 -15.97 -27.27
C ILE A 218 -22.23 -15.51 -26.39
N HIS A 219 -21.15 -16.30 -26.33
CA HIS A 219 -19.98 -15.96 -25.53
C HIS A 219 -19.13 -14.88 -26.19
N THR A 220 -18.99 -14.94 -27.52
CA THR A 220 -18.35 -13.88 -28.32
C THR A 220 -19.10 -12.57 -28.15
N GLN A 221 -20.44 -12.61 -28.20
CA GLN A 221 -21.29 -11.44 -28.01
C GLN A 221 -21.12 -10.84 -26.61
N ARG A 222 -21.04 -11.67 -25.56
CA ARG A 222 -20.78 -11.21 -24.18
C ARG A 222 -19.41 -10.54 -24.02
N VAL A 223 -18.38 -11.04 -24.71
CA VAL A 223 -17.06 -10.38 -24.73
C VAL A 223 -17.14 -9.02 -25.40
N ARG A 224 -17.85 -8.89 -26.53
CA ARG A 224 -18.07 -7.59 -27.21
C ARG A 224 -18.84 -6.61 -26.35
N GLU A 225 -19.93 -7.04 -25.71
CA GLU A 225 -20.70 -6.23 -24.77
C GLU A 225 -19.82 -5.69 -23.64
N LEU A 226 -19.00 -6.56 -23.03
CA LEU A 226 -18.06 -6.14 -21.98
C LEU A 226 -17.05 -5.12 -22.48
N LYS A 227 -16.52 -5.27 -23.71
CA LYS A 227 -15.60 -4.29 -24.32
C LYS A 227 -16.28 -2.94 -24.56
N GLN A 228 -17.51 -2.95 -25.04
CA GLN A 228 -18.28 -1.71 -25.27
C GLN A 228 -18.55 -0.97 -23.96
N ILE A 229 -18.97 -1.70 -22.91
CA ILE A 229 -19.20 -1.13 -21.57
C ILE A 229 -17.89 -0.53 -21.02
N CYS A 230 -16.78 -1.26 -21.12
CA CYS A 230 -15.49 -0.78 -20.64
C CYS A 230 -14.95 0.43 -21.42
N SER A 231 -15.44 0.66 -22.64
CA SER A 231 -15.06 1.84 -23.45
C SER A 231 -15.82 3.10 -23.04
N ASN A 232 -17.01 2.96 -22.44
CA ASN A 232 -17.90 4.06 -22.07
C ASN A 232 -18.18 4.06 -20.55
N LEU A 233 -17.13 3.94 -19.72
CA LEU A 233 -17.29 3.93 -18.27
C LEU A 233 -17.48 5.36 -17.73
N PRO A 234 -18.49 5.60 -16.87
CA PRO A 234 -18.67 6.88 -16.21
C PRO A 234 -17.62 7.09 -15.11
N LYS A 235 -17.22 8.35 -14.89
CA LYS A 235 -16.47 8.75 -13.69
C LYS A 235 -17.33 8.53 -12.44
N LEU A 236 -16.76 7.97 -11.38
CA LEU A 236 -17.44 7.81 -10.10
C LEU A 236 -17.09 8.97 -9.16
N ALA A 237 -18.05 9.45 -8.37
CA ALA A 237 -17.79 10.48 -7.37
C ALA A 237 -16.94 9.93 -6.21
N ILE A 238 -16.14 10.81 -5.59
CA ILE A 238 -15.37 10.49 -4.38
C ILE A 238 -16.36 10.38 -3.20
N PRO A 239 -16.30 9.32 -2.37
CA PRO A 239 -17.14 9.16 -1.18
C PRO A 239 -16.92 10.23 -0.10
#